data_AF-A0A0F2N933-F1
#
_entry.id   AF-A0A0F2N933-F1
#
_cell.length_a   1.000
_cell.length_b   1.000
_cell.length_c   1.000
_cell.angle_alpha   90.00
_cell.angle_beta   90.00
_cell.angle_gamma   90.00
#
_symmetry.space_group_name_H-M   'P 1'
#
loop_
_entity.id
_entity.type
_entity.pdbx_description
1 polymer ?
#
loop_
_entity_poly.entity_id
_entity_poly.type
_entity_poly.pdbx_seq_one_letter_code
_entity_poly.pdbx_strand_id
1 'polypeptide(L)' 'MGIPKFDSPEEEIKKWLNHIALICLSEDFQKLKKELETIYSRSDVKDYRITAFQDALYAFLAQEDEASSVNIGRC' A
#
# COMPACT_ATOMS: atom_id res chain seq x y z
N MET A 1 12.57 -23.11 -25.94
CA MET A 1 12.29 -21.71 -25.61
C MET A 1 10.91 -21.65 -24.99
N GLY A 2 10.82 -21.36 -23.69
CA GLY A 2 9.54 -21.24 -22.99
C GLY A 2 8.85 -19.94 -23.39
N ILE A 3 7.57 -20.04 -23.76
CA ILE A 3 6.73 -18.89 -24.10
C ILE A 3 6.64 -18.00 -22.84
N PRO A 4 6.91 -16.69 -22.92
CA PRO A 4 6.72 -15.81 -21.77
C PRO A 4 5.24 -15.86 -21.39
N LYS A 5 4.96 -16.36 -20.18
CA LYS A 5 3.64 -16.27 -19.57
C LYS A 5 3.44 -14.80 -19.23
N PHE A 6 2.77 -14.08 -20.12
CA PHE A 6 2.15 -12.83 -19.74
C PHE A 6 1.03 -13.19 -18.78
N ASP A 7 1.19 -12.83 -17.52
CA ASP A 7 0.16 -13.01 -16.52
C ASP A 7 -1.11 -12.32 -17.04
N SER A 8 -2.23 -13.04 -16.96
CA SER A 8 -3.51 -12.48 -17.36
C SER A 8 -3.84 -11.26 -16.49
N PRO A 9 -4.65 -10.30 -16.97
CA PRO A 9 -5.08 -9.17 -16.15
C PRO A 9 -5.67 -9.56 -14.79
N GLU A 10 -6.30 -10.74 -14.70
CA GLU A 10 -6.81 -11.30 -13.46
C GLU A 10 -5.71 -11.76 -12.49
N GLU A 11 -4.62 -12.33 -12.99
CA GLU A 11 -3.48 -12.74 -12.17
C GLU A 11 -2.74 -11.54 -11.58
N GLU A 12 -2.60 -10.47 -12.36
CA GLU A 12 -2.05 -9.21 -11.86
C GLU A 12 -2.93 -8.63 -10.76
N ILE A 13 -4.26 -8.56 -10.95
CA ILE A 13 -5.18 -8.11 -9.91
C ILE A 13 -5.03 -8.97 -8.63
N LYS A 14 -4.90 -10.30 -8.75
CA LYS A 14 -4.68 -11.17 -7.60
C LYS A 14 -3.37 -10.89 -6.86
N LYS A 15 -2.29 -10.61 -7.59
CA LYS A 15 -1.01 -10.22 -6.97
C LYS A 15 -1.14 -8.92 -6.20
N TRP A 16 -1.75 -7.90 -6.81
CA TRP A 16 -2.02 -6.62 -6.15
C TRP A 16 -2.89 -6.78 -4.90
N LEU A 17 -3.95 -7.59 -4.96
CA LEU A 17 -4.81 -7.84 -3.79
C LEU A 17 -4.07 -8.57 -2.66
N ASN A 18 -3.27 -9.59 -2.98
CA ASN A 18 -2.44 -10.28 -1.99
C ASN A 18 -1.45 -9.33 -1.34
N HIS A 19 -0.83 -8.46 -2.13
CA HIS A 19 0.13 -7.48 -1.64
C HIS A 19 -0.52 -6.47 -0.69
N ILE A 20 -1.66 -5.89 -1.07
CA ILE A 20 -2.44 -5.00 -0.21
C ILE A 20 -2.85 -5.71 1.09
N ALA A 21 -3.23 -6.99 1.01
CA ALA A 21 -3.57 -7.77 2.20
C ALA A 21 -2.37 -7.93 3.14
N LEU A 22 -1.17 -8.18 2.62
CA LEU A 22 0.06 -8.25 3.42
C LEU A 22 0.36 -6.92 4.10
N ILE A 23 0.24 -5.80 3.38
CA ILE A 23 0.42 -4.46 3.96
C ILE A 23 -0.56 -4.25 5.12
N CYS A 24 -1.84 -4.58 4.92
CA CYS A 24 -2.89 -4.43 5.94
C CYS A 24 -2.65 -5.27 7.20
N LEU A 25 -1.97 -6.41 7.06
CA LEU A 25 -1.61 -7.29 8.17
C LEU A 25 -0.35 -6.84 8.92
N SER A 26 0.46 -5.95 8.33
CA SER A 26 1.67 -5.45 8.98
C SER A 26 1.34 -4.57 10.20
N GLU A 27 2.12 -4.73 11.27
CA GLU A 27 1.91 -3.92 12.48
C GLU A 27 2.14 -2.43 12.24
N ASP A 28 3.12 -2.08 11.41
CA ASP A 28 3.49 -0.69 11.15
C ASP A 28 2.37 0.04 10.42
N PHE A 29 1.72 -0.64 9.47
CA PHE A 29 0.53 -0.12 8.81
C PHE A 29 -0.62 0.10 9.80
N GLN A 30 -0.89 -0.88 10.67
CA GLN A 30 -1.97 -0.77 11.65
C GLN A 30 -1.72 0.34 12.67
N LYS A 31 -0.46 0.54 13.09
CA LYS A 31 -0.05 1.65 13.96
C LYS A 31 -0.29 2.99 13.27
N LEU A 32 0.23 3.17 12.05
CA LEU A 32 0.07 4.40 11.28
C LEU A 32 -1.41 4.72 11.03
N LYS A 33 -2.20 3.74 10.60
CA LYS A 33 -3.63 3.89 10.40
C LYS A 33 -4.32 4.39 11.68
N LYS A 34 -4.03 3.79 12.83
CA LYS A 34 -4.66 4.16 14.11
C LYS A 34 -4.28 5.58 14.56
N GLU A 35 -3.04 5.99 14.30
CA GLU A 35 -2.58 7.36 14.54
C GLU A 35 -3.34 8.35 13.64
N LEU A 36 -3.44 8.07 12.34
CA LEU A 36 -4.19 8.90 11.40
C LEU A 36 -5.69 8.96 11.74
N GLU A 37 -6.30 7.85 12.14
CA GLU A 37 -7.70 7.83 12.63
C GLU A 37 -7.88 8.74 13.86
N THR A 38 -6.91 8.74 14.77
CA THR A 38 -6.92 9.59 15.96
C THR A 38 -6.77 11.07 15.61
N ILE A 39 -5.96 11.39 14.60
CA ILE A 39 -5.77 12.76 14.12
C ILE A 39 -7.03 13.26 13.37
N TYR A 40 -7.54 12.45 12.44
CA TYR A 40 -8.68 12.82 11.60
C TYR A 40 -10.00 12.86 12.36
N SER A 41 -10.19 12.00 13.36
CA SER A 41 -11.35 12.08 14.26
C SER A 41 -11.42 13.40 15.05
N ARG A 42 -10.28 14.07 15.26
CA ARG A 42 -10.20 15.38 15.92
C ARG A 42 -10.36 16.56 14.95
N SER A 43 -10.36 16.30 13.64
CA SER A 43 -10.21 17.32 12.61
C SER A 43 -11.47 17.54 11.74
N ASP A 44 -12.64 17.09 12.20
CA ASP A 44 -13.93 17.17 11.47
C ASP A 44 -13.89 16.61 10.03
N VAL A 45 -13.01 15.63 9.80
CA VAL A 45 -12.92 14.92 8.52
C VAL A 45 -14.07 13.92 8.42
N LYS A 46 -14.93 14.07 7.41
CA LYS A 46 -15.96 13.08 7.10
C LYS A 46 -15.30 11.76 6.73
N ASP A 47 -15.88 10.65 7.19
CA ASP A 47 -15.38 9.31 6.92
C ASP A 47 -13.90 9.13 7.32
N TYR A 48 -13.47 9.77 8.41
CA TYR A 48 -12.10 9.82 8.90
C TYR A 48 -11.36 8.47 8.93
N ARG A 49 -12.07 7.35 9.12
CA ARG A 49 -11.48 5.99 9.08
C ARG A 49 -11.08 5.55 7.68
N ILE A 50 -11.89 5.88 6.68
CA ILE A 50 -11.62 5.56 5.27
C ILE A 50 -10.45 6.44 4.79
N THR A 51 -10.46 7.72 5.13
CA THR A 51 -9.37 8.65 4.80
C THR A 51 -8.05 8.20 5.44
N ALA A 52 -8.05 7.87 6.73
CA ALA A 52 -6.86 7.36 7.42
C ALA A 52 -6.33 6.07 6.80
N PHE A 53 -7.22 5.17 6.38
CA PHE A 53 -6.84 3.94 5.70
C PHE A 53 -6.22 4.20 4.32
N GLN A 54 -6.83 5.05 3.51
CA GLN A 54 -6.31 5.42 2.19
C GLN A 54 -4.94 6.07 2.30
N ASP A 55 -4.79 7.05 3.19
CA ASP A 55 -3.53 7.77 3.37
C ASP A 55 -2.42 6.86 3.89
N ALA A 56 -2.73 5.98 4.85
CA ALA A 56 -1.77 4.97 5.29
C ALA A 56 -1.37 4.03 4.14
N LEU A 57 -2.33 3.58 3.32
CA LEU A 57 -2.05 2.64 2.23
C LEU A 57 -1.19 3.28 1.15
N TYR A 58 -1.52 4.51 0.74
CA TYR A 58 -0.72 5.25 -0.23
C TYR A 58 0.68 5.56 0.29
N ALA A 59 0.84 5.87 1.57
CA ALA A 59 2.16 6.09 2.17
C ALA A 59 3.05 4.83 2.11
N PHE A 60 2.47 3.64 2.29
CA PHE A 60 3.21 2.37 2.21
C PHE A 60 3.53 1.99 0.75
N LEU A 61 2.56 2.12 -0.17
CA LEU A 61 2.78 1.84 -1.59
C LEU A 61 3.83 2.79 -2.18
N ALA A 62 3.78 4.09 -1.84
CA ALA A 62 4.78 5.06 -2.31
C ALA A 62 6.19 4.76 -1.80
N GLN A 63 6.33 4.30 -0.55
CA GLN A 63 7.63 3.88 0.00
C GLN A 63 8.20 2.66 -0.72
N GLU A 64 7.37 1.71 -1.12
CA GLU A 64 7.81 0.53 -1.87
C GLU A 64 8.19 0.87 -3.31
N ASP A 65 7.46 1.78 -3.97
CA ASP A 65 7.80 2.29 -5.30
C ASP A 65 9.15 3.03 -5.27
N GLU A 66 9.38 3.85 -4.25
CA GLU A 66 10.68 4.51 -4.03
C GLU A 66 11.80 3.50 -3.77
N ALA A 67 11.60 2.51 -2.89
CA ALA A 67 12.59 1.47 -2.63
C ALA A 67 12.93 0.64 -3.89
N SER A 68 11.95 0.41 -4.74
CA SER A 68 12.13 -0.27 -6.03
C SER A 68 12.93 0.58 -7.02
N SER A 69 12.77 1.90 -6.98
CA SER A 69 13.51 2.84 -7.83
C SER A 69 14.96 3.11 -7.39
N VAL A 70 15.31 2.92 -6.11
CA VAL A 70 16.68 3.13 -5.60
C VAL A 70 17.68 2.08 -6.10
N ASN A 71 17.23 0.91 -6.55
CA ASN A 71 18.12 -0.14 -7.10
C ASN A 71 18.70 0.18 -8.49
N ILE A 72 18.26 1.25 -9.16
CA ILE A 72 18.77 1.63 -10.50
C ILE A 72 19.91 2.68 -10.39
N GLY A 73 20.20 3.20 -9.19
CA GLY A 73 21.13 4.31 -8.98
C GLY A 73 22.52 3.96 -8.45
N ARG A 74 22.89 2.68 -8.30
CA ARG A 74 24.26 2.29 -7.93
C ARG A 74 25.06 1.86 -9.17
N CYS A 75 25.60 2.84 -9.87
CA CYS A 75 26.80 2.68 -10.70
C CYS A 75 28.05 2.97 -9.87
#